data_AF-K8Z8E6-F1
#
_entry.id   AF-K8Z8E6-F1
#
_cell.length_a   1.000
_cell.length_b   1.000
_cell.length_c   1.000
_cell.angle_alpha   90.00
_cell.angle_beta   90.00
_cell.angle_gamma   90.00
#
_symmetry.space_group_name_H-M   'P 1'
#
loop_
_entity.id
_entity.type
_entity.pdbx_description
1 polymer ?
#
loop_
_entity_poly.entity_id
_entity_poly.type
_entity_poly.pdbx_seq_one_letter_code
_entity_poly.pdbx_strand_id
1 'polypeptide(L)'
;MIVSIKIFSISTIIPRSVCINCNIIYLLLPEIIRMWYIYHINFERNRNIIMINVATVFSGIGAIECALKRMNIPHKIIFACDNGERELNISYEEISRQLQNRNNEYDIQTFINKIYDQTGKRNYVQESYQANYNIDPNKFFQDIRFVDGTNYRNKIDLFVGGSPCQSFSISGKRAGLDDARGTLFYDFARLVKEIQPKVFIYENVPGMLNHDKGNTFKHISEIFDDLNYNWRFQILNSKDYGIPQNRKRLFIVGFRNDLDLDIFQFPTPIKLNCTVKHFLEDNVDHKYFHGEKGFKWITKDESLKKRVSINSDICRTQAANQQFNWCGEMVFKPIELEPWAYEDDRVYVGKFNNIEGVARKLTPRECLRLMGYDDNFKIVVPDKQIYRQAGNSIVVNVLEHILQSIIATNVFKGDL
;
A
#
# COMPACT_ATOMS: atom_id res chain seq x y z
N MET A 1 38.89 -12.59 -33.70
CA MET A 1 37.86 -13.03 -34.65
C MET A 1 36.49 -12.63 -34.10
N ILE A 2 36.00 -11.47 -34.54
CA ILE A 2 34.67 -10.96 -34.18
C ILE A 2 33.68 -11.57 -35.16
N VAL A 3 32.76 -12.41 -34.68
CA VAL A 3 31.68 -12.97 -35.50
C VAL A 3 30.52 -11.97 -35.48
N SER A 4 30.36 -11.21 -36.56
CA SER A 4 29.18 -10.39 -36.80
C SER A 4 27.97 -11.27 -37.08
N ILE A 5 27.01 -11.30 -36.16
CA ILE A 5 25.66 -11.80 -36.42
C ILE A 5 24.85 -10.64 -36.99
N LYS A 6 24.60 -10.65 -38.31
CA LYS A 6 23.61 -9.78 -38.96
C LYS A 6 22.22 -10.24 -38.53
N ILE A 7 21.58 -9.47 -37.65
CA ILE A 7 20.15 -9.61 -37.35
C ILE A 7 19.38 -8.86 -38.45
N PHE A 8 18.67 -9.60 -39.30
CA PHE A 8 17.75 -9.04 -40.29
C PHE A 8 16.60 -8.31 -39.59
N SER A 9 16.18 -7.17 -40.14
CA SER A 9 15.05 -6.39 -39.62
C SER A 9 13.74 -7.19 -39.75
N ILE A 10 13.13 -7.54 -38.62
CA ILE A 10 11.82 -8.22 -38.56
C ILE A 10 10.65 -7.27 -38.93
N SER A 11 10.93 -6.01 -39.28
CA SER A 11 9.93 -5.00 -39.64
C SER A 11 9.24 -5.23 -41.00
N THR A 12 9.59 -6.26 -41.77
CA THR A 12 9.13 -6.42 -43.17
C THR A 12 8.15 -7.59 -43.40
N ILE A 13 7.74 -8.35 -42.37
CA ILE A 13 6.95 -9.59 -42.58
C ILE A 13 5.50 -9.53 -42.04
N ILE A 14 5.10 -8.50 -41.30
CA ILE A 14 3.75 -8.48 -40.70
C ILE A 14 2.98 -7.22 -41.13
N PRO A 15 1.92 -7.35 -41.98
CA PRO A 15 1.03 -6.25 -42.29
C PRO A 15 0.30 -5.77 -41.04
N ARG A 16 0.03 -4.46 -40.94
CA ARG A 16 -0.68 -3.77 -39.84
C ARG A 16 -2.13 -4.24 -39.56
N SER A 17 -2.59 -5.35 -40.16
CA SER A 17 -4.00 -5.77 -40.12
C SER A 17 -4.26 -7.17 -39.54
N VAL A 18 -3.30 -7.80 -38.84
CA VAL A 18 -3.56 -9.08 -38.14
C VAL A 18 -3.55 -8.87 -36.63
N CYS A 19 -4.63 -8.27 -36.16
CA CYS A 19 -5.13 -8.50 -34.81
C CYS A 19 -5.74 -9.91 -34.84
N ILE A 20 -5.09 -10.91 -34.22
CA ILE A 20 -5.61 -12.16 -33.65
C ILE A 20 -4.38 -13.08 -33.39
N ASN A 21 -4.16 -13.43 -32.13
CA ASN A 21 -3.16 -14.38 -31.59
C ASN A 21 -1.66 -13.98 -31.54
N CYS A 22 -1.33 -12.91 -30.82
CA CYS A 22 0.06 -12.64 -30.36
C CYS A 22 0.62 -13.66 -29.34
N ASN A 23 -0.22 -14.54 -28.76
CA ASN A 23 0.23 -15.50 -27.73
C ASN A 23 1.06 -16.67 -28.29
N ILE A 24 0.88 -17.04 -29.57
CA ILE A 24 1.54 -18.22 -30.14
C ILE A 24 3.01 -17.93 -30.50
N ILE A 25 3.31 -16.72 -30.99
CA ILE A 25 4.67 -16.33 -31.39
C ILE A 25 5.53 -16.03 -30.14
N TYR A 26 4.96 -15.40 -29.12
CA TYR A 26 5.65 -15.19 -27.84
C TYR A 26 6.14 -16.53 -27.26
N LEU A 27 5.32 -17.59 -27.31
CA LEU A 27 5.63 -18.93 -26.81
C LEU A 27 6.75 -19.68 -27.56
N LEU A 28 7.24 -19.15 -28.69
CA LEU A 28 8.33 -19.75 -29.48
C LEU A 28 9.68 -19.01 -29.38
N LEU A 29 9.72 -17.86 -28.70
CA LEU A 29 10.95 -17.06 -28.57
C LEU A 29 11.86 -17.57 -27.43
N PRO A 30 13.20 -17.60 -27.63
CA PRO A 30 14.17 -17.81 -26.56
C PRO A 30 13.97 -16.82 -25.41
N GLU A 31 14.25 -17.25 -24.18
CA GLU A 31 13.94 -16.50 -22.95
C GLU A 31 14.54 -15.08 -22.95
N ILE A 32 15.76 -14.91 -23.46
CA ILE A 32 16.42 -13.60 -23.61
C ILE A 32 15.67 -12.66 -24.56
N ILE A 33 15.11 -13.20 -25.66
CA ILE A 33 14.36 -12.40 -26.64
C ILE A 33 12.97 -12.05 -26.10
N ARG A 34 12.34 -12.93 -25.30
CA ARG A 34 11.12 -12.58 -24.55
C ARG A 34 11.34 -11.48 -23.55
N MET A 35 12.42 -11.57 -22.77
CA MET A 35 12.77 -10.56 -21.77
C MET A 35 13.04 -9.22 -22.46
N TRP A 36 13.77 -9.21 -23.58
CA TRP A 36 13.98 -7.99 -24.37
C TRP A 36 12.68 -7.46 -24.96
N TYR A 37 11.79 -8.31 -25.50
CA TYR A 37 10.50 -7.91 -26.08
C TYR A 37 9.54 -7.33 -25.02
N ILE A 38 9.43 -7.97 -23.85
CA ILE A 38 8.67 -7.44 -22.70
C ILE A 38 9.26 -6.11 -22.24
N TYR A 39 10.59 -6.05 -22.08
CA TYR A 39 11.27 -4.83 -21.68
C TYR A 39 11.01 -3.71 -22.68
N HIS A 40 11.09 -3.99 -24.00
CA HIS A 40 10.92 -2.99 -25.04
C HIS A 40 9.45 -2.54 -25.19
N ILE A 41 8.47 -3.44 -25.07
CA ILE A 41 7.04 -3.07 -25.03
C ILE A 41 6.72 -2.25 -23.79
N ASN A 42 7.20 -2.65 -22.62
CA ASN A 42 6.97 -1.89 -21.39
C ASN A 42 7.67 -0.53 -21.44
N PHE A 43 8.86 -0.47 -22.05
CA PHE A 43 9.60 0.78 -22.27
C PHE A 43 8.88 1.73 -23.25
N GLU A 44 8.40 1.22 -24.39
CA GLU A 44 7.61 2.00 -25.35
C GLU A 44 6.25 2.43 -24.78
N ARG A 45 5.56 1.55 -24.01
CA ARG A 45 4.32 1.91 -23.30
C ARG A 45 4.54 3.00 -22.26
N ASN A 46 5.67 2.97 -21.54
CA ASN A 46 6.00 3.99 -20.55
C ASN A 46 6.37 5.35 -21.16
N ARG A 47 6.84 5.40 -22.42
CA ARG A 47 7.19 6.68 -23.09
C ARG A 47 5.99 7.57 -23.38
N ASN A 48 4.78 7.00 -23.50
CA ASN A 48 3.57 7.72 -23.85
C ASN A 48 2.64 7.99 -22.66
N ILE A 49 3.10 7.72 -21.43
CA ILE A 49 2.35 8.00 -20.21
C ILE A 49 2.44 9.50 -19.92
N ILE A 50 1.28 10.16 -19.85
CA ILE A 50 1.24 11.55 -19.38
C ILE A 50 1.47 11.60 -17.87
N MET A 51 1.83 12.78 -17.37
CA MET A 51 1.91 13.04 -15.93
C MET A 51 0.60 12.60 -15.24
N ILE A 52 0.68 11.60 -14.36
CA ILE A 52 -0.48 11.09 -13.61
C ILE A 52 -0.74 12.00 -12.41
N ASN A 53 -1.90 12.65 -12.38
CA ASN A 53 -2.36 13.37 -11.19
C ASN A 53 -2.92 12.35 -10.19
N VAL A 54 -2.21 12.14 -9.08
CA VAL A 54 -2.57 11.20 -8.03
C VAL A 54 -3.17 11.92 -6.83
N ALA A 55 -4.21 11.36 -6.24
CA ALA A 55 -4.71 11.78 -4.94
C ALA A 55 -4.98 10.57 -4.05
N THR A 56 -4.73 10.73 -2.75
CA THR A 56 -4.85 9.64 -1.79
C THR A 56 -5.65 10.02 -0.55
N VAL A 57 -6.39 9.06 -0.03
CA VAL A 57 -7.07 9.15 1.28
C VAL A 57 -6.78 7.90 2.09
N PHE A 58 -6.71 8.03 3.41
CA PHE A 58 -6.07 7.00 4.25
C PHE A 58 -4.65 6.70 3.73
N SER A 59 -3.94 7.79 3.42
CA SER A 59 -2.74 7.77 2.59
C SER A 59 -1.60 7.01 3.25
N GLY A 60 -1.64 6.88 4.58
CA GLY A 60 -0.55 6.31 5.35
C GLY A 60 0.77 6.99 4.99
N ILE A 61 1.79 6.18 4.78
CA ILE A 61 3.14 6.65 4.41
C ILE A 61 3.40 6.56 2.89
N GLY A 62 2.34 6.66 2.08
CA GLY A 62 2.40 6.84 0.64
C GLY A 62 2.90 5.61 -0.14
N ALA A 63 2.19 4.48 -0.04
CA ALA A 63 2.59 3.25 -0.73
C ALA A 63 2.46 3.37 -2.27
N ILE A 64 1.43 4.06 -2.76
CA ILE A 64 1.21 4.23 -4.20
C ILE A 64 2.20 5.21 -4.82
N GLU A 65 2.56 6.27 -4.09
CA GLU A 65 3.58 7.24 -4.49
C GLU A 65 4.96 6.58 -4.54
N CYS A 66 5.26 5.69 -3.58
CA CYS A 66 6.46 4.86 -3.63
C CYS A 66 6.49 3.99 -4.89
N ALA A 67 5.37 3.32 -5.21
CA ALA A 67 5.26 2.48 -6.40
C ALA A 67 5.47 3.29 -7.69
N LEU A 68 4.78 4.42 -7.85
CA LEU A 68 4.92 5.31 -9.00
C LEU A 68 6.36 5.80 -9.16
N LYS A 69 7.01 6.19 -8.06
CA LYS A 69 8.41 6.64 -8.03
C LYS A 69 9.37 5.51 -8.43
N ARG A 70 9.23 4.31 -7.86
CA ARG A 70 10.08 3.14 -8.15
C ARG A 70 9.93 2.67 -9.60
N MET A 71 8.72 2.77 -10.16
CA MET A 71 8.43 2.47 -11.56
C MET A 71 8.86 3.58 -12.53
N ASN A 72 9.39 4.71 -12.03
CA ASN A 72 9.76 5.89 -12.80
C ASN A 72 8.59 6.42 -13.67
N ILE A 73 7.38 6.40 -13.12
CA ILE A 73 6.19 6.92 -13.78
C ILE A 73 6.04 8.41 -13.44
N PRO A 74 5.94 9.32 -14.44
CA PRO A 74 5.68 10.73 -14.17
C PRO A 74 4.37 10.91 -13.42
N HIS A 75 4.43 11.54 -12.24
CA HIS A 75 3.24 11.76 -11.42
C HIS A 75 3.33 13.06 -10.63
N LYS A 76 2.16 13.59 -10.27
CA LYS A 76 1.99 14.76 -9.41
C LYS A 76 0.98 14.44 -8.32
N ILE A 77 1.38 14.62 -7.06
CA ILE A 77 0.48 14.48 -5.92
C ILE A 77 -0.38 15.74 -5.84
N ILE A 78 -1.69 15.58 -6.05
CA ILE A 78 -2.66 16.68 -5.99
C ILE A 78 -3.12 16.93 -4.56
N PHE A 79 -3.40 15.87 -3.81
CA PHE A 79 -3.58 15.91 -2.38
C PHE A 79 -3.37 14.54 -1.74
N ALA A 80 -3.12 14.55 -0.44
CA ALA A 80 -3.14 13.36 0.41
C ALA A 80 -4.00 13.65 1.63
N CYS A 81 -4.63 12.62 2.20
CA CYS A 81 -5.42 12.74 3.41
C CYS A 81 -5.16 11.59 4.38
N ASP A 82 -4.84 11.92 5.64
CA ASP A 82 -4.72 10.97 6.75
C ASP A 82 -4.68 11.71 8.10
N ASN A 83 -5.49 11.32 9.09
CA ASN A 83 -5.49 11.96 10.40
C ASN A 83 -4.38 11.47 11.35
N GLY A 84 -3.63 10.44 10.97
CA GLY A 84 -2.62 9.81 11.80
C GLY A 84 -3.19 9.06 13.01
N GLU A 85 -4.41 8.53 12.88
CA GLU A 85 -5.16 7.85 13.94
C GLU A 85 -5.36 8.74 15.18
N ARG A 86 -5.49 10.05 14.94
CA ARG A 86 -5.88 11.03 15.95
C ARG A 86 -7.40 11.08 16.03
N GLU A 87 -7.92 10.91 17.24
CA GLU A 87 -9.36 11.01 17.52
C GLU A 87 -9.69 12.41 18.05
N LEU A 88 -10.86 12.90 17.66
CA LEU A 88 -11.41 14.17 18.12
C LEU A 88 -12.48 13.92 19.17
N ASN A 89 -12.53 14.79 20.19
CA ASN A 89 -13.57 14.74 21.23
C ASN A 89 -14.87 15.44 20.80
N ILE A 90 -14.87 16.12 19.66
CA ILE A 90 -16.03 16.81 19.10
C ILE A 90 -16.64 15.99 17.96
N SER A 91 -17.96 15.99 17.86
CA SER A 91 -18.68 15.18 16.87
C SER A 91 -18.61 15.79 15.47
N TYR A 92 -18.88 14.96 14.45
CA TYR A 92 -18.95 15.42 13.06
C TYR A 92 -19.99 16.53 12.88
N GLU A 93 -21.16 16.40 13.52
CA GLU A 93 -22.27 17.35 13.42
C GLU A 93 -21.87 18.72 13.99
N GLU A 94 -21.16 18.72 15.12
CA GLU A 94 -20.70 19.94 15.75
C GLU A 94 -19.64 20.65 14.92
N ILE A 95 -18.68 19.91 14.34
CA ILE A 95 -17.70 20.47 13.40
C ILE A 95 -18.42 21.06 12.18
N SER A 96 -19.37 20.30 11.62
CA SER A 96 -20.13 20.72 10.42
C SER A 96 -20.91 22.00 10.67
N ARG A 97 -21.53 22.16 11.84
CA ARG A 97 -22.23 23.38 12.24
C ARG A 97 -21.29 24.59 12.31
N GLN A 98 -20.07 24.40 12.82
CA GLN A 98 -19.06 25.46 12.90
C GLN A 98 -18.46 25.81 11.53
N LEU A 99 -18.54 24.90 10.55
CA LEU A 99 -18.12 25.11 9.17
C LEU A 99 -19.16 25.82 8.29
N GLN A 100 -20.43 25.92 8.69
CA GLN A 100 -21.52 26.46 7.85
C GLN A 100 -21.26 27.86 7.25
N ASN A 101 -20.41 28.67 7.89
CA ASN A 101 -20.07 30.02 7.43
C ASN A 101 -18.75 30.08 6.63
N ARG A 102 -18.14 28.93 6.28
CA ARG A 102 -16.86 28.84 5.57
C ARG A 102 -17.09 28.22 4.20
N ASN A 103 -16.71 28.96 3.15
CA ASN A 103 -17.06 28.59 1.78
C ASN A 103 -15.85 28.22 0.91
N ASN A 104 -14.61 28.39 1.40
CA ASN A 104 -13.41 28.01 0.64
C ASN A 104 -12.60 26.95 1.38
N GLU A 105 -11.92 26.11 0.59
CA GLU A 105 -11.16 24.95 1.07
C GLU A 105 -10.09 25.34 2.10
N TYR A 106 -9.38 26.45 1.89
CA TYR A 106 -8.31 26.91 2.76
C TYR A 106 -8.82 27.22 4.18
N ASP A 107 -9.95 27.92 4.29
CA ASP A 107 -10.56 28.27 5.57
C ASP A 107 -11.10 27.03 6.31
N ILE A 108 -11.69 26.09 5.56
CA ILE A 108 -12.16 24.81 6.10
C ILE A 108 -10.96 24.03 6.65
N GLN A 109 -9.92 23.87 5.85
CA GLN A 109 -8.73 23.12 6.25
C GLN A 109 -7.99 23.76 7.42
N THR A 110 -7.84 25.09 7.42
CA THR A 110 -7.23 25.83 8.54
C THR A 110 -7.98 25.56 9.84
N PHE A 111 -9.31 25.57 9.79
CA PHE A 111 -10.15 25.28 10.94
C PHE A 111 -10.03 23.82 11.41
N ILE A 112 -10.06 22.85 10.48
CA ILE A 112 -9.88 21.43 10.79
C ILE A 112 -8.49 21.17 11.38
N ASN A 113 -7.43 21.74 10.80
CA ASN A 113 -6.06 21.63 11.32
C ASN A 113 -5.99 22.13 12.76
N LYS A 114 -6.57 23.30 13.04
CA LYS A 114 -6.62 23.87 14.40
C LYS A 114 -7.31 22.93 15.40
N ILE A 115 -8.41 22.29 15.02
CA ILE A 115 -9.10 21.31 15.87
C ILE A 115 -8.21 20.11 16.17
N TYR A 116 -7.53 19.58 15.15
CA TYR A 116 -6.63 18.44 15.33
C TYR A 116 -5.39 18.81 16.16
N ASP A 117 -4.88 20.03 16.03
CA ASP A 117 -3.74 20.52 16.81
C ASP A 117 -4.10 20.68 18.30
N GLN A 118 -5.35 21.02 18.61
CA GLN A 118 -5.86 21.08 20.00
C GLN A 118 -5.86 19.72 20.71
N THR A 119 -5.74 18.60 19.99
CA THR A 119 -5.56 17.28 20.61
C THR A 119 -4.22 17.13 21.33
N GLY A 120 -3.24 18.00 21.04
CA GLY A 120 -1.86 17.88 21.51
C GLY A 120 -1.09 16.69 20.93
N LYS A 121 -1.69 15.93 20.00
CA LYS A 121 -1.08 14.78 19.34
C LYS A 121 -0.55 15.17 17.96
N ARG A 122 0.71 14.82 17.71
CA ARG A 122 1.36 14.96 16.39
C ARG A 122 0.76 13.99 15.38
N ASN A 123 0.64 14.43 14.12
CA ASN A 123 0.33 13.53 13.01
C ASN A 123 1.63 12.93 12.46
N TYR A 124 2.08 11.82 13.05
CA TYR A 124 3.30 11.13 12.60
C TYR A 124 3.21 10.59 11.17
N VAL A 125 1.99 10.31 10.67
CA VAL A 125 1.76 9.87 9.29
C VAL A 125 2.07 11.01 8.33
N GLN A 126 1.52 12.20 8.58
CA GLN A 126 1.83 13.41 7.81
C GLN A 126 3.34 13.70 7.79
N GLU A 127 4.00 13.67 8.94
CA GLU A 127 5.45 13.92 9.03
C GLU A 127 6.26 12.93 8.17
N SER A 128 5.91 11.65 8.23
CA SER A 128 6.58 10.61 7.45
C SER A 128 6.30 10.75 5.96
N TYR A 129 5.07 11.09 5.58
CA TYR A 129 4.68 11.32 4.20
C TYR A 129 5.43 12.53 3.61
N GLN A 130 5.38 13.69 4.28
CA GLN A 130 6.01 14.94 3.80
C GLN A 130 7.54 14.88 3.79
N ALA A 131 8.18 14.04 4.62
CA ALA A 131 9.62 13.83 4.55
C ALA A 131 10.07 13.07 3.29
N ASN A 132 9.17 12.26 2.72
CA ASN A 132 9.46 11.33 1.61
C ASN A 132 8.90 11.77 0.26
N TYR A 133 7.87 12.61 0.25
CA TYR A 133 7.20 13.06 -0.97
C TYR A 133 7.05 14.57 -1.00
N ASN A 134 7.20 15.14 -2.20
CA ASN A 134 7.00 16.56 -2.43
C ASN A 134 5.50 16.85 -2.62
N ILE A 135 4.87 17.38 -1.58
CA ILE A 135 3.48 17.84 -1.58
C ILE A 135 3.43 19.22 -0.96
N ASP A 136 2.55 20.09 -1.46
CA ASP A 136 2.20 21.32 -0.77
C ASP A 136 1.66 20.96 0.63
N PRO A 137 2.20 21.51 1.73
CA PRO A 137 1.68 21.26 3.07
C PRO A 137 0.18 21.56 3.21
N ASN A 138 -0.36 22.52 2.46
CA ASN A 138 -1.78 22.85 2.41
C ASN A 138 -2.60 21.84 1.58
N LYS A 139 -1.96 20.85 0.94
CA LYS A 139 -2.63 19.74 0.24
C LYS A 139 -2.53 18.42 0.98
N PHE A 140 -2.10 18.47 2.25
CA PHE A 140 -2.25 17.36 3.18
C PHE A 140 -3.45 17.61 4.10
N PHE A 141 -4.55 16.88 3.88
CA PHE A 141 -5.78 17.00 4.66
C PHE A 141 -5.77 16.05 5.86
N GLN A 142 -6.31 16.51 6.99
CA GLN A 142 -6.41 15.67 8.17
C GLN A 142 -7.59 14.72 8.10
N ASP A 143 -8.70 15.13 7.48
CA ASP A 143 -9.98 14.44 7.67
C ASP A 143 -10.79 14.41 6.38
N ILE A 144 -10.95 13.19 5.86
CA ILE A 144 -11.63 12.91 4.59
C ILE A 144 -13.07 13.44 4.55
N ARG A 145 -13.74 13.48 5.71
CA ARG A 145 -15.14 13.91 5.84
C ARG A 145 -15.35 15.36 5.41
N PHE A 146 -14.31 16.17 5.51
CA PHE A 146 -14.33 17.59 5.20
C PHE A 146 -13.57 17.94 3.91
N VAL A 147 -13.15 16.93 3.15
CA VAL A 147 -12.64 17.13 1.79
C VAL A 147 -13.82 17.26 0.84
N ASP A 148 -13.87 18.40 0.14
CA ASP A 148 -14.81 18.65 -0.95
C ASP A 148 -14.19 18.18 -2.27
N GLY A 149 -14.64 17.03 -2.76
CA GLY A 149 -14.14 16.41 -3.97
C GLY A 149 -14.49 17.18 -5.24
N THR A 150 -15.50 18.07 -5.19
CA THR A 150 -15.93 18.83 -6.37
C THR A 150 -14.87 19.82 -6.85
N ASN A 151 -14.01 20.31 -5.94
CA ASN A 151 -12.83 21.13 -6.25
C ASN A 151 -11.82 20.40 -7.16
N TYR A 152 -11.87 19.06 -7.16
CA TYR A 152 -10.96 18.18 -7.88
C TYR A 152 -11.61 17.43 -9.05
N ARG A 153 -12.87 17.78 -9.39
CA ARG A 153 -13.61 17.13 -10.47
C ARG A 153 -12.80 17.12 -11.76
N ASN A 154 -12.59 15.93 -12.33
CA ASN A 154 -11.82 15.69 -13.55
C ASN A 154 -10.35 16.16 -13.51
N LYS A 155 -9.77 16.36 -12.32
CA LYS A 155 -8.36 16.76 -12.14
C LYS A 155 -7.47 15.62 -11.64
N ILE A 156 -8.07 14.50 -11.25
CA ILE A 156 -7.37 13.33 -10.71
C ILE A 156 -7.44 12.20 -11.72
N ASP A 157 -6.29 11.63 -12.07
CA ASP A 157 -6.21 10.45 -12.92
C ASP A 157 -6.31 9.17 -12.07
N LEU A 158 -5.61 9.14 -10.93
CA LEU A 158 -5.54 7.99 -10.04
C LEU A 158 -5.94 8.38 -8.61
N PHE A 159 -7.00 7.78 -8.09
CA PHE A 159 -7.46 7.98 -6.70
C PHE A 159 -7.30 6.71 -5.88
N VAL A 160 -6.56 6.75 -4.78
CA VAL A 160 -6.25 5.54 -3.99
C VAL A 160 -6.61 5.72 -2.52
N GLY A 161 -7.19 4.69 -1.91
CA GLY A 161 -7.39 4.65 -0.46
C GLY A 161 -7.80 3.30 0.09
N GLY A 162 -7.76 3.16 1.41
CA GLY A 162 -8.23 1.96 2.11
C GLY A 162 -8.77 2.33 3.48
N SER A 163 -10.09 2.35 3.62
CA SER A 163 -10.69 2.80 4.88
C SER A 163 -10.44 1.78 6.00
N PRO A 164 -10.30 2.23 7.26
CA PRO A 164 -10.14 1.32 8.39
C PRO A 164 -11.25 0.27 8.48
N CYS A 165 -10.88 -1.01 8.44
CA CYS A 165 -11.79 -2.16 8.44
C CYS A 165 -12.72 -2.25 9.68
N GLN A 166 -12.40 -1.54 10.77
CA GLN A 166 -13.08 -1.66 12.07
C GLN A 166 -14.47 -1.01 12.12
N SER A 167 -14.89 -0.29 11.07
CA SER A 167 -16.03 0.64 11.12
C SER A 167 -17.31 0.16 10.43
N PHE A 168 -17.37 -1.08 9.93
CA PHE A 168 -18.57 -1.60 9.26
C PHE A 168 -19.63 -2.14 10.23
N SER A 169 -19.94 -1.42 11.32
CA SER A 169 -21.10 -1.76 12.15
C SER A 169 -22.38 -1.26 11.48
N ILE A 170 -23.22 -2.20 11.03
CA ILE A 170 -24.54 -1.95 10.43
C ILE A 170 -25.51 -1.52 11.54
N SER A 171 -25.47 -0.25 11.94
CA SER A 171 -26.41 0.32 12.89
C SER A 171 -26.89 1.67 12.36
N GLY A 172 -27.74 1.62 11.33
CA GLY A 172 -28.34 2.77 10.67
C GLY A 172 -29.19 2.28 9.49
N LYS A 173 -30.27 2.97 9.16
CA LYS A 173 -31.39 2.44 8.37
C LYS A 173 -31.15 2.55 6.85
N ARG A 174 -31.99 1.82 6.13
CA ARG A 174 -32.23 1.82 4.68
C ARG A 174 -32.35 3.25 4.09
N ALA A 175 -31.29 3.79 3.47
CA ALA A 175 -31.40 4.86 2.45
C ALA A 175 -30.05 5.25 1.80
N GLY A 176 -29.63 4.56 0.72
CA GLY A 176 -28.63 5.05 -0.25
C GLY A 176 -27.30 5.63 0.28
N LEU A 177 -26.62 6.41 -0.57
CA LEU A 177 -25.43 7.20 -0.21
C LEU A 177 -25.76 8.40 0.69
N ASP A 178 -27.03 8.83 0.73
CA ASP A 178 -27.45 10.05 1.43
C ASP A 178 -27.66 9.86 2.95
N ASP A 179 -27.87 8.62 3.44
CA ASP A 179 -27.98 8.30 4.88
C ASP A 179 -26.66 7.78 5.50
N ALA A 180 -25.55 7.93 4.77
CA ALA A 180 -24.24 7.34 5.05
C ALA A 180 -23.43 7.98 6.20
N ARG A 181 -24.11 8.54 7.21
CA ARG A 181 -23.45 9.17 8.36
C ARG A 181 -22.89 8.10 9.29
N GLY A 182 -21.60 7.77 9.13
CA GLY A 182 -20.87 7.06 10.20
C GLY A 182 -19.72 6.14 9.79
N THR A 183 -19.51 5.83 8.50
CA THR A 183 -18.36 4.98 8.10
C THR A 183 -17.50 5.63 7.01
N LEU A 184 -16.19 5.55 7.21
CA LEU A 184 -15.17 6.17 6.35
C LEU A 184 -15.14 5.61 4.92
N PHE A 185 -15.75 4.45 4.68
CA PHE A 185 -15.95 3.90 3.34
C PHE A 185 -16.88 4.78 2.50
N TYR A 186 -17.95 5.30 3.10
CA TYR A 186 -18.88 6.15 2.38
C TYR A 186 -18.25 7.48 1.97
N ASP A 187 -17.38 8.04 2.80
CA ASP A 187 -16.59 9.22 2.43
C ASP A 187 -15.67 8.94 1.24
N PHE A 188 -15.08 7.75 1.16
CA PHE A 188 -14.31 7.33 -0.02
C PHE A 188 -15.21 7.28 -1.27
N ALA A 189 -16.37 6.62 -1.19
CA ALA A 189 -17.31 6.50 -2.30
C ALA A 189 -17.86 7.87 -2.75
N ARG A 190 -18.20 8.74 -1.79
CA ARG A 190 -18.60 10.13 -2.01
C ARG A 190 -17.52 10.88 -2.80
N LEU A 191 -16.26 10.79 -2.37
CA LEU A 191 -15.16 11.44 -3.07
C LEU A 191 -14.96 10.86 -4.48
N VAL A 192 -15.07 9.55 -4.70
CA VAL A 192 -15.02 8.99 -6.07
C VAL A 192 -16.11 9.60 -6.96
N LYS A 193 -17.34 9.74 -6.44
CA LYS A 193 -18.47 10.35 -7.16
C LYS A 193 -18.26 11.84 -7.46
N GLU A 194 -17.69 12.59 -6.52
CA GLU A 194 -17.43 14.02 -6.65
C GLU A 194 -16.23 14.34 -7.56
N ILE A 195 -15.11 13.63 -7.35
CA ILE A 195 -13.84 13.81 -8.05
C ILE A 195 -13.91 13.25 -9.48
N GLN A 196 -14.64 12.15 -9.68
CA GLN A 196 -14.69 11.39 -10.94
C GLN A 196 -13.30 11.05 -11.52
N PRO A 197 -12.39 10.40 -10.75
CA PRO A 197 -11.07 10.04 -11.25
C PRO A 197 -11.14 9.09 -12.46
N LYS A 198 -10.09 9.01 -13.30
CA LYS A 198 -10.07 7.99 -14.38
C LYS A 198 -10.06 6.58 -13.80
N VAL A 199 -9.25 6.37 -12.76
CA VAL A 199 -9.11 5.10 -12.05
C VAL A 199 -9.18 5.33 -10.55
N PHE A 200 -9.89 4.47 -9.84
CA PHE A 200 -9.75 4.36 -8.38
C PHE A 200 -9.21 2.99 -7.97
N ILE A 201 -8.46 2.96 -6.87
CA ILE A 201 -8.03 1.74 -6.19
C ILE A 201 -8.49 1.82 -4.74
N TYR A 202 -9.27 0.82 -4.32
CA TYR A 202 -9.66 0.64 -2.93
C TYR A 202 -9.02 -0.63 -2.36
N GLU A 203 -8.30 -0.51 -1.25
CA GLU A 203 -7.64 -1.62 -0.56
C GLU A 203 -8.35 -1.93 0.77
N ASN A 204 -8.47 -3.23 1.09
CA ASN A 204 -8.88 -3.66 2.42
C ASN A 204 -8.38 -5.07 2.76
N VAL A 205 -8.67 -5.54 3.98
CA VAL A 205 -8.39 -6.92 4.40
C VAL A 205 -9.40 -7.91 3.77
N PRO A 206 -9.00 -9.18 3.49
CA PRO A 206 -9.89 -10.18 2.91
C PRO A 206 -11.13 -10.49 3.76
N GLY A 207 -11.06 -10.24 5.07
CA GLY A 207 -12.19 -10.41 5.99
C GLY A 207 -13.42 -9.59 5.61
N MET A 208 -13.25 -8.49 4.87
CA MET A 208 -14.35 -7.64 4.39
C MET A 208 -15.37 -8.43 3.56
N LEU A 209 -14.93 -9.41 2.76
CA LEU A 209 -15.83 -10.22 1.91
C LEU A 209 -16.82 -11.07 2.72
N ASN A 210 -16.42 -11.49 3.92
CA ASN A 210 -17.22 -12.39 4.77
C ASN A 210 -17.82 -11.67 5.98
N HIS A 211 -17.60 -10.36 6.10
CA HIS A 211 -18.13 -9.56 7.20
C HIS A 211 -19.66 -9.56 7.16
N ASP A 212 -20.29 -9.67 8.33
CA ASP A 212 -21.74 -9.86 8.47
C ASP A 212 -22.33 -10.90 7.49
N LYS A 213 -21.69 -12.09 7.44
CA LYS A 213 -22.09 -13.19 6.54
C LYS A 213 -22.12 -12.78 5.05
N GLY A 214 -21.33 -11.78 4.67
CA GLY A 214 -21.23 -11.27 3.29
C GLY A 214 -22.15 -10.08 2.97
N ASN A 215 -23.05 -9.69 3.86
CA ASN A 215 -23.98 -8.58 3.62
C ASN A 215 -23.25 -7.24 3.46
N THR A 216 -22.20 -7.02 4.24
CA THR A 216 -21.40 -5.78 4.15
C THR A 216 -20.78 -5.63 2.77
N PHE A 217 -20.16 -6.68 2.24
CA PHE A 217 -19.55 -6.61 0.91
C PHE A 217 -20.59 -6.48 -0.19
N LYS A 218 -21.76 -7.12 -0.05
CA LYS A 218 -22.89 -6.93 -0.97
C LYS A 218 -23.29 -5.46 -1.06
N HIS A 219 -23.46 -4.80 0.08
CA HIS A 219 -23.84 -3.39 0.12
C HIS A 219 -22.73 -2.47 -0.44
N ILE A 220 -21.47 -2.77 -0.11
CA ILE A 220 -20.30 -2.08 -0.71
C ILE A 220 -20.30 -2.21 -2.23
N SER A 221 -20.65 -3.39 -2.76
CA SER A 221 -20.71 -3.66 -4.21
C SER A 221 -21.82 -2.85 -4.86
N GLU A 222 -23.02 -2.80 -4.26
CA GLU A 222 -24.14 -1.95 -4.72
C GLU A 222 -23.73 -0.47 -4.80
N ILE A 223 -22.98 0.01 -3.81
CA ILE A 223 -22.46 1.39 -3.82
C ILE A 223 -21.47 1.60 -4.95
N PHE A 224 -20.54 0.67 -5.19
CA PHE A 224 -19.60 0.77 -6.32
C PHE A 224 -20.31 0.73 -7.67
N ASP A 225 -21.37 -0.07 -7.81
CA ASP A 225 -22.21 -0.11 -9.02
C ASP A 225 -22.86 1.26 -9.29
N ASP A 226 -23.28 1.97 -8.24
CA ASP A 226 -23.87 3.31 -8.32
C ASP A 226 -22.85 4.43 -8.65
N LEU A 227 -21.54 4.18 -8.63
CA LEU A 227 -20.51 5.19 -8.90
C LEU A 227 -20.33 5.48 -10.41
N ASN A 228 -20.92 4.69 -11.30
CA ASN A 228 -20.70 4.74 -12.75
C ASN A 228 -19.25 4.39 -13.18
N TYR A 229 -18.73 3.28 -12.63
CA TYR A 229 -17.42 2.72 -12.98
C TYR A 229 -17.54 1.24 -13.32
N ASN A 230 -16.69 0.75 -14.21
CA ASN A 230 -16.44 -0.66 -14.39
C ASN A 230 -15.39 -1.08 -13.36
N TRP A 231 -15.80 -1.84 -12.36
CA TRP A 231 -14.91 -2.25 -11.27
C TRP A 231 -14.74 -3.76 -11.19
N ARG A 232 -13.57 -4.18 -10.71
CA ARG A 232 -13.21 -5.58 -10.45
C ARG A 232 -12.49 -5.68 -9.13
N PHE A 233 -12.50 -6.86 -8.52
CA PHE A 233 -11.75 -7.11 -7.30
C PHE A 233 -10.98 -8.43 -7.31
N GLN A 234 -9.88 -8.49 -6.57
CA GLN A 234 -9.13 -9.72 -6.34
C GLN A 234 -8.41 -9.70 -4.99
N ILE A 235 -8.25 -10.87 -4.37
CA ILE A 235 -7.34 -11.03 -3.23
C ILE A 235 -5.94 -11.35 -3.75
N LEU A 236 -4.98 -10.49 -3.41
CA LEU A 236 -3.57 -10.66 -3.76
C LEU A 236 -2.74 -10.91 -2.50
N ASN A 237 -1.70 -11.72 -2.60
CA ASN A 237 -0.78 -12.03 -1.50
C ASN A 237 0.63 -11.55 -1.84
N SER A 238 1.27 -10.78 -0.96
CA SER A 238 2.59 -10.19 -1.25
C SER A 238 3.69 -11.18 -1.61
N LYS A 239 3.63 -12.42 -1.09
CA LYS A 239 4.57 -13.49 -1.47
C LYS A 239 4.52 -13.87 -2.95
N ASP A 240 3.40 -13.61 -3.60
CA ASP A 240 3.18 -13.88 -5.02
C ASP A 240 3.64 -12.70 -5.90
N TYR A 241 4.20 -11.65 -5.29
CA TYR A 241 4.65 -10.40 -5.93
C TYR A 241 6.01 -9.92 -5.40
N GLY A 242 6.92 -10.86 -5.08
CA GLY A 242 8.33 -10.57 -4.81
C GLY A 242 8.69 -10.17 -3.38
N ILE A 243 7.75 -10.22 -2.43
CA ILE A 243 8.00 -9.89 -1.02
C ILE A 243 7.72 -11.11 -0.15
N PRO A 244 8.69 -11.63 0.63
CA PRO A 244 8.56 -12.87 1.40
C PRO A 244 7.72 -12.69 2.67
N GLN A 245 6.48 -12.24 2.50
CA GLN A 245 5.49 -11.99 3.54
C GLN A 245 4.16 -12.60 3.11
N ASN A 246 3.51 -13.35 3.99
CA ASN A 246 2.16 -13.84 3.77
C ASN A 246 1.16 -12.76 4.19
N ARG A 247 0.93 -11.75 3.34
CA ARG A 247 -0.03 -10.65 3.54
C ARG A 247 -1.03 -10.63 2.39
N LYS A 248 -2.20 -11.20 2.65
CA LYS A 248 -3.35 -11.17 1.74
C LYS A 248 -4.13 -9.88 1.90
N ARG A 249 -4.47 -9.23 0.79
CA ARG A 249 -5.30 -8.01 0.73
C ARG A 249 -6.27 -8.08 -0.43
N LEU A 250 -7.46 -7.56 -0.19
CA LEU A 250 -8.49 -7.34 -1.19
C LEU A 250 -8.19 -6.01 -1.88
N PHE A 251 -8.07 -6.05 -3.20
CA PHE A 251 -7.97 -4.87 -4.03
C PHE A 251 -9.20 -4.78 -4.90
N ILE A 252 -9.78 -3.58 -4.96
CA ILE A 252 -10.87 -3.21 -5.86
C ILE A 252 -10.32 -2.12 -6.78
N VAL A 253 -10.44 -2.31 -8.08
CA VAL A 253 -9.98 -1.35 -9.10
C VAL A 253 -11.17 -0.99 -9.95
N GLY A 254 -11.48 0.30 -10.05
CA GLY A 254 -12.57 0.83 -10.86
C GLY A 254 -12.06 1.76 -11.95
N PHE A 255 -12.61 1.63 -13.15
CA PHE A 255 -12.33 2.46 -14.31
C PHE A 255 -13.59 3.22 -14.70
N ARG A 256 -13.46 4.51 -14.98
CA ARG A 256 -14.62 5.34 -15.34
C ARG A 256 -15.22 4.86 -16.67
N ASN A 257 -16.55 4.78 -16.75
CA ASN A 257 -17.24 4.11 -17.87
C ASN A 257 -17.12 4.82 -19.23
N ASP A 258 -16.78 6.11 -19.25
CA ASP A 258 -16.59 6.90 -20.48
C ASP A 258 -15.24 6.67 -21.17
N LEU A 259 -14.35 5.91 -20.55
CA LEU A 259 -13.00 5.69 -21.05
C LEU A 259 -12.96 4.53 -22.05
N ASP A 260 -12.29 4.75 -23.18
CA ASP A 260 -11.97 3.69 -24.13
C ASP A 260 -10.71 2.95 -23.68
N LEU A 261 -10.85 1.70 -23.25
CA LEU A 261 -9.83 0.95 -22.53
C LEU A 261 -9.61 -0.43 -23.12
N ASP A 262 -8.34 -0.84 -23.14
CA ASP A 262 -8.01 -2.26 -23.30
C ASP A 262 -8.45 -3.05 -22.04
N ILE A 263 -8.58 -4.37 -22.18
CA ILE A 263 -9.07 -5.25 -21.11
C ILE A 263 -8.12 -5.22 -19.89
N PHE A 264 -8.65 -4.78 -18.74
CA PHE A 264 -7.96 -4.93 -17.47
C PHE A 264 -8.04 -6.36 -16.92
N GLN A 265 -6.89 -6.88 -16.49
CA GLN A 265 -6.79 -8.08 -15.67
C GLN A 265 -5.84 -7.83 -14.51
N PHE A 266 -6.21 -8.31 -13.32
CA PHE A 266 -5.30 -8.30 -12.19
C PHE A 266 -4.02 -9.09 -12.49
N PRO A 267 -2.88 -8.68 -11.91
CA PRO A 267 -1.59 -9.27 -12.23
C PRO A 267 -1.53 -10.74 -11.80
N THR A 268 -0.95 -11.57 -12.66
CA THR A 268 -0.69 -12.98 -12.35
C THR A 268 0.44 -13.12 -11.32
N PRO A 269 0.39 -14.10 -10.41
CA PRO A 269 1.49 -14.42 -9.50
C PRO A 269 2.84 -14.61 -10.19
N ILE A 270 3.90 -14.12 -9.57
CA ILE A 270 5.30 -14.40 -9.95
C ILE A 270 5.96 -15.35 -8.95
N LYS A 271 7.01 -16.06 -9.39
CA LYS A 271 7.79 -16.92 -8.50
C LYS A 271 8.58 -16.08 -7.50
N LEU A 272 8.45 -16.39 -6.21
CA LEU A 272 9.27 -15.80 -5.16
C LEU A 272 10.69 -16.36 -5.19
N ASN A 273 11.68 -15.48 -5.34
CA ASN A 273 13.10 -15.85 -5.45
C ASN A 273 13.95 -15.32 -4.27
N CYS A 274 13.30 -14.81 -3.22
CA CYS A 274 13.96 -14.27 -2.04
C CYS A 274 13.25 -14.76 -0.77
N THR A 275 13.94 -14.60 0.36
CA THR A 275 13.47 -14.95 1.69
C THR A 275 13.61 -13.77 2.62
N VAL A 276 12.98 -13.80 3.80
CA VAL A 276 13.10 -12.74 4.82
C VAL A 276 14.55 -12.34 5.09
N LYS A 277 15.49 -13.30 5.07
CA LYS A 277 16.91 -13.07 5.27
C LYS A 277 17.50 -11.99 4.35
N HIS A 278 17.00 -11.87 3.12
CA HIS A 278 17.46 -10.88 2.13
C HIS A 278 17.06 -9.44 2.47
N PHE A 279 16.13 -9.26 3.42
CA PHE A 279 15.61 -7.97 3.83
C PHE A 279 16.19 -7.51 5.19
N LEU A 280 16.98 -8.36 5.85
CA LEU A 280 17.58 -8.07 7.14
C LEU A 280 18.75 -7.09 7.01
N GLU A 281 18.98 -6.30 8.07
CA GLU A 281 20.19 -5.49 8.22
C GLU A 281 21.33 -6.34 8.76
N ASP A 282 22.54 -6.08 8.27
CA ASP A 282 23.75 -6.77 8.73
C ASP A 282 24.15 -6.33 10.13
N ASN A 283 24.09 -5.02 10.41
CA ASN A 283 24.43 -4.41 11.69
C ASN A 283 23.19 -3.84 12.36
N VAL A 284 22.86 -4.33 13.56
CA VAL A 284 21.62 -3.97 14.27
C VAL A 284 21.95 -3.49 15.67
N ASP A 285 21.39 -2.33 16.04
CA ASP A 285 21.51 -1.76 17.39
C ASP A 285 20.95 -2.71 18.46
N HIS A 286 21.67 -2.82 19.58
CA HIS A 286 21.35 -3.72 20.70
C HIS A 286 19.93 -3.46 21.26
N LYS A 287 19.38 -2.25 21.12
CA LYS A 287 18.01 -1.91 21.56
C LYS A 287 16.91 -2.75 20.88
N TYR A 288 17.21 -3.43 19.78
CA TYR A 288 16.27 -4.29 19.08
C TYR A 288 16.25 -5.73 19.62
N PHE A 289 17.27 -6.12 20.39
CA PHE A 289 17.33 -7.44 21.01
C PHE A 289 16.43 -7.54 22.23
N HIS A 290 15.93 -8.73 22.50
CA HIS A 290 14.99 -8.99 23.58
C HIS A 290 15.73 -9.24 24.90
N GLY A 291 15.27 -8.57 25.96
CA GLY A 291 15.51 -9.03 27.32
C GLY A 291 14.72 -10.30 27.65
N GLU A 292 14.95 -10.86 28.83
CA GLU A 292 14.51 -12.22 29.21
C GLU A 292 13.01 -12.46 29.01
N LYS A 293 12.17 -11.53 29.48
CA LYS A 293 10.72 -11.62 29.34
C LYS A 293 10.29 -11.70 27.87
N GLY A 294 10.91 -10.89 27.02
CA GLY A 294 10.63 -10.87 25.59
C GLY A 294 11.06 -12.17 24.93
N PHE A 295 12.29 -12.62 25.20
CA PHE A 295 12.85 -13.86 24.66
C PHE A 295 11.98 -15.07 25.01
N LYS A 296 11.65 -15.25 26.30
CA LYS A 296 10.79 -16.35 26.77
C LYS A 296 9.39 -16.27 26.16
N TRP A 297 8.85 -15.07 25.97
CA TRP A 297 7.54 -14.91 25.34
C TRP A 297 7.55 -15.32 23.87
N ILE A 298 8.57 -14.94 23.09
CA ILE A 298 8.58 -15.22 21.64
C ILE A 298 8.96 -16.67 21.32
N THR A 299 9.67 -17.35 22.24
CA THR A 299 10.16 -18.72 22.05
C THR A 299 9.22 -19.81 22.61
N LYS A 300 8.19 -19.47 23.39
CA LYS A 300 7.23 -20.46 23.89
C LYS A 300 6.31 -21.00 22.77
N ASP A 301 5.89 -22.25 22.93
CA ASP A 301 5.09 -22.98 21.96
C ASP A 301 3.80 -22.26 21.54
N GLU A 302 3.06 -21.63 22.47
CA GLU A 302 1.81 -20.96 22.12
C GLU A 302 2.04 -19.74 21.22
N SER A 303 3.15 -19.03 21.45
CA SER A 303 3.55 -17.89 20.62
C SER A 303 3.96 -18.36 19.24
N LEU A 304 4.81 -19.38 19.14
CA LEU A 304 5.25 -19.94 17.86
C LEU A 304 4.09 -20.48 17.02
N LYS A 305 3.08 -21.09 17.67
CA LYS A 305 1.88 -21.60 16.97
C LYS A 305 0.98 -20.50 16.40
N LYS A 306 0.86 -19.34 17.07
CA LYS A 306 -0.21 -18.35 16.76
C LYS A 306 0.26 -16.94 16.45
N ARG A 307 1.39 -16.50 16.98
CA ARG A 307 1.79 -15.08 17.02
C ARG A 307 3.15 -14.79 16.43
N VAL A 308 4.13 -15.67 16.63
CA VAL A 308 5.53 -15.46 16.27
C VAL A 308 6.00 -16.46 15.23
N SER A 309 6.84 -15.99 14.32
CA SER A 309 7.69 -16.80 13.45
C SER A 309 9.14 -16.38 13.71
N ILE A 310 10.07 -17.33 13.67
CA ILE A 310 11.50 -17.09 13.92
C ILE A 310 12.29 -17.59 12.71
N ASN A 311 13.11 -16.73 12.11
CA ASN A 311 13.97 -17.03 10.96
C ASN A 311 13.25 -17.73 9.81
N SER A 312 11.98 -17.37 9.55
CA SER A 312 11.16 -18.01 8.52
C SER A 312 11.52 -17.51 7.12
N ASP A 313 11.47 -18.38 6.11
CA ASP A 313 11.72 -17.96 4.73
C ASP A 313 10.67 -16.96 4.22
N ILE A 314 9.41 -17.15 4.65
CA ILE A 314 8.28 -16.26 4.38
C ILE A 314 7.68 -15.88 5.73
N CYS A 315 7.72 -14.59 6.07
CA CYS A 315 7.19 -14.12 7.34
C CYS A 315 5.66 -14.04 7.34
N ARG A 316 5.09 -13.98 8.55
CA ARG A 316 3.67 -13.68 8.75
C ARG A 316 3.35 -12.23 8.36
N THR A 317 2.07 -11.91 8.24
CA THR A 317 1.63 -10.52 8.02
C THR A 317 2.19 -9.61 9.12
N GLN A 318 2.86 -8.53 8.74
CA GLN A 318 3.25 -7.47 9.67
C GLN A 318 2.01 -6.73 10.19
N ALA A 319 1.93 -6.58 11.50
CA ALA A 319 0.79 -5.96 12.19
C ALA A 319 1.20 -4.64 12.86
N ALA A 320 0.28 -3.68 12.89
CA ALA A 320 0.54 -2.34 13.42
C ALA A 320 0.93 -2.31 14.92
N ASN A 321 0.63 -3.39 15.65
CA ASN A 321 0.93 -3.54 17.07
C ASN A 321 2.06 -4.54 17.37
N GLN A 322 2.84 -4.95 16.35
CA GLN A 322 3.84 -6.03 16.48
C GLN A 322 4.89 -5.79 17.56
N GLN A 323 5.30 -4.54 17.74
CA GLN A 323 6.22 -4.13 18.81
C GLN A 323 5.72 -4.44 20.22
N PHE A 324 4.44 -4.16 20.51
CA PHE A 324 3.90 -4.22 21.88
C PHE A 324 3.48 -5.63 22.26
N ASN A 325 3.04 -6.39 21.26
CA ASN A 325 2.51 -7.73 21.46
C ASN A 325 3.56 -8.82 21.22
N TRP A 326 4.79 -8.44 20.87
CA TRP A 326 5.87 -9.34 20.48
C TRP A 326 5.36 -10.43 19.54
N CYS A 327 4.76 -9.99 18.43
CA CYS A 327 4.22 -10.87 17.39
C CYS A 327 4.85 -10.51 16.03
N GLY A 328 4.65 -11.38 15.04
CA GLY A 328 5.27 -11.24 13.73
C GLY A 328 6.56 -12.04 13.62
N GLU A 329 7.47 -11.57 12.78
CA GLU A 329 8.76 -12.20 12.53
C GLU A 329 9.80 -11.73 13.56
N MET A 330 10.58 -12.69 14.05
CA MET A 330 11.72 -12.44 14.93
C MET A 330 12.97 -13.07 14.31
N VAL A 331 14.12 -12.51 14.66
CA VAL A 331 15.42 -13.05 14.23
C VAL A 331 16.11 -13.66 15.43
N PHE A 332 16.47 -14.94 15.32
CA PHE A 332 17.32 -15.62 16.30
C PHE A 332 18.73 -15.79 15.74
N LYS A 333 19.73 -15.46 16.55
CA LYS A 333 21.15 -15.56 16.20
C LYS A 333 21.85 -16.46 17.22
N PRO A 334 22.56 -17.52 16.78
CA PRO A 334 23.44 -18.29 17.66
C PRO A 334 24.45 -17.37 18.34
N ILE A 335 24.79 -17.67 19.59
CA ILE A 335 25.64 -16.81 20.42
C ILE A 335 27.05 -16.62 19.82
N GLU A 336 27.54 -17.60 19.06
CA GLU A 336 28.81 -17.55 18.33
C GLU A 336 28.89 -16.38 17.33
N LEU A 337 27.75 -15.91 16.81
CA LEU A 337 27.68 -14.77 15.90
C LEU A 337 27.53 -13.43 16.62
N GLU A 338 27.14 -13.44 17.90
CA GLU A 338 26.82 -12.24 18.69
C GLU A 338 27.48 -12.30 20.10
N PRO A 339 28.80 -12.53 20.21
CA PRO A 339 29.46 -12.75 21.51
C PRO A 339 29.40 -11.53 22.44
N TRP A 340 29.23 -10.33 21.88
CA TRP A 340 29.03 -9.08 22.64
C TRP A 340 27.80 -9.12 23.56
N ALA A 341 26.84 -10.03 23.30
CA ALA A 341 25.61 -10.10 24.07
C ALA A 341 25.82 -10.48 25.55
N TYR A 342 26.94 -11.13 25.90
CA TYR A 342 27.29 -11.38 27.31
C TYR A 342 27.71 -10.12 28.06
N GLU A 343 28.08 -9.05 27.35
CA GLU A 343 28.55 -7.79 27.92
C GLU A 343 27.42 -6.74 28.04
N ASP A 344 26.22 -7.02 27.53
CA ASP A 344 25.07 -6.12 27.55
C ASP A 344 23.90 -6.71 28.35
N ASP A 345 23.78 -6.29 29.61
CA ASP A 345 22.75 -6.76 30.56
C ASP A 345 21.29 -6.55 30.08
N ARG A 346 21.08 -5.74 29.04
CA ARG A 346 19.75 -5.51 28.45
C ARG A 346 19.33 -6.64 27.51
N VAL A 347 20.30 -7.42 27.03
CA VAL A 347 20.10 -8.50 26.06
C VAL A 347 20.13 -9.83 26.80
N TYR A 348 19.13 -10.67 26.55
CA TYR A 348 19.09 -11.99 27.17
C TYR A 348 19.66 -13.05 26.24
N VAL A 349 20.73 -13.70 26.70
CA VAL A 349 21.25 -14.93 26.11
C VAL A 349 20.45 -16.10 26.67
N GLY A 350 19.78 -16.83 25.77
CA GLY A 350 18.92 -17.95 26.12
C GLY A 350 19.04 -19.10 25.12
N LYS A 351 18.36 -20.21 25.39
CA LYS A 351 18.36 -21.38 24.49
C LYS A 351 17.05 -21.46 23.69
N PHE A 352 17.18 -21.63 22.38
CA PHE A 352 16.07 -21.92 21.47
C PHE A 352 16.47 -23.08 20.55
N ASN A 353 15.65 -24.12 20.46
CA ASN A 353 15.96 -25.37 19.72
C ASN A 353 17.34 -25.95 20.06
N ASN A 354 17.68 -26.00 21.36
CA ASN A 354 18.97 -26.46 21.89
C ASN A 354 20.21 -25.63 21.47
N ILE A 355 20.02 -24.49 20.81
CA ILE A 355 21.08 -23.56 20.45
C ILE A 355 21.02 -22.37 21.41
N GLU A 356 22.16 -22.04 22.01
CA GLU A 356 22.31 -20.82 22.81
C GLU A 356 22.47 -19.62 21.89
N GLY A 357 21.82 -18.51 22.22
CA GLY A 357 21.81 -17.34 21.37
C GLY A 357 20.90 -16.25 21.86
N VAL A 358 20.72 -15.26 21.00
CA VAL A 358 19.92 -14.08 21.26
C VAL A 358 18.81 -13.98 20.23
N ALA A 359 17.73 -13.31 20.61
CA ALA A 359 16.62 -13.05 19.71
C ALA A 359 16.32 -11.55 19.66
N ARG A 360 15.95 -11.06 18.49
CA ARG A 360 15.55 -9.66 18.27
C ARG A 360 14.28 -9.57 17.45
N LYS A 361 13.60 -8.43 17.59
CA LYS A 361 12.56 -8.02 16.64
C LYS A 361 13.20 -7.53 15.33
N LEU A 362 12.41 -7.48 14.27
CA LEU A 362 12.78 -6.74 13.07
C LEU A 362 12.96 -5.25 13.41
N THR A 363 13.91 -4.57 12.77
CA THR A 363 14.07 -3.12 12.90
C THR A 363 12.97 -2.37 12.10
N PRO A 364 12.79 -1.05 12.32
CA PRO A 364 11.89 -0.25 11.49
C PRO A 364 12.25 -0.31 10.00
N ARG A 365 13.55 -0.33 9.66
CA ARG A 365 14.02 -0.44 8.28
C ARG A 365 13.69 -1.80 7.67
N GLU A 366 13.97 -2.90 8.37
CA GLU A 366 13.64 -4.25 7.91
C GLU A 366 12.12 -4.42 7.68
N CYS A 367 11.29 -3.82 8.56
CA CYS A 367 9.83 -3.80 8.39
C CYS A 367 9.41 -3.06 7.12
N LEU A 368 9.98 -1.88 6.86
CA LEU A 368 9.73 -1.09 5.65
C LEU A 368 10.19 -1.82 4.39
N ARG A 369 11.37 -2.45 4.40
CA ARG A 369 11.89 -3.29 3.31
C ARG A 369 10.93 -4.43 2.98
N LEU A 370 10.41 -5.13 4.01
CA LEU A 370 9.39 -6.18 3.85
C LEU A 370 8.00 -5.65 3.47
N MET A 371 7.80 -4.34 3.41
CA MET A 371 6.63 -3.69 2.80
C MET A 371 6.94 -3.13 1.40
N GLY A 372 8.16 -3.33 0.89
CA GLY A 372 8.61 -2.88 -0.43
C GLY A 372 9.07 -1.41 -0.48
N TYR A 373 9.35 -0.78 0.65
CA TYR A 373 9.97 0.55 0.66
C TYR A 373 11.48 0.45 0.51
N ASP A 374 12.06 1.37 -0.26
CA ASP A 374 13.51 1.46 -0.47
C ASP A 374 14.25 1.97 0.78
N ASP A 375 15.56 1.73 0.83
CA ASP A 375 16.43 2.18 1.92
C ASP A 375 16.56 3.70 2.00
N ASN A 376 16.28 4.41 0.91
CA ASN A 376 16.26 5.88 0.89
C ASN A 376 14.99 6.48 1.54
N PHE A 377 13.99 5.66 1.89
CA PHE A 377 12.81 6.13 2.60
C PHE A 377 13.23 6.67 3.97
N LYS A 378 13.00 7.96 4.23
CA LYS A 378 13.42 8.65 5.44
C LYS A 378 12.55 8.24 6.62
N ILE A 379 13.19 7.74 7.67
CA ILE A 379 12.56 7.48 8.97
C ILE A 379 12.75 8.74 9.83
N VAL A 380 11.69 9.53 9.99
CA VAL A 380 11.72 10.83 10.71
C VAL A 380 10.88 10.84 11.98
N VAL A 381 10.30 9.70 12.34
CA VAL A 381 9.44 9.53 13.51
C VAL A 381 9.97 8.38 14.38
N PRO A 382 9.59 8.30 15.67
CA PRO A 382 10.08 7.23 16.55
C PRO A 382 9.73 5.83 16.03
N ASP A 383 10.58 4.84 16.31
CA ASP A 383 10.43 3.43 15.89
C ASP A 383 9.00 2.90 16.07
N LYS A 384 8.37 3.23 17.21
CA LYS A 384 6.97 2.89 17.52
C LYS A 384 5.98 3.26 16.43
N GLN A 385 6.16 4.43 15.86
CA GLN A 385 5.29 4.95 14.81
C GLN A 385 5.59 4.25 13.49
N ILE A 386 6.87 3.99 13.16
CA ILE A 386 7.22 3.26 11.94
C ILE A 386 6.67 1.83 11.94
N TYR A 387 6.76 1.08 13.05
CA TYR A 387 6.16 -0.26 13.10
C TYR A 387 4.66 -0.22 12.86
N ARG A 388 3.98 0.79 13.44
CA ARG A 388 2.55 0.99 13.25
C ARG A 388 2.21 1.32 11.79
N GLN A 389 2.93 2.27 11.22
CA GLN A 389 2.78 2.70 9.82
C GLN A 389 3.09 1.58 8.83
N ALA A 390 4.17 0.82 9.02
CA ALA A 390 4.50 -0.33 8.17
C ALA A 390 3.42 -1.41 8.26
N GLY A 391 2.91 -1.71 9.46
CA GLY A 391 1.82 -2.68 9.65
C GLY A 391 0.51 -2.27 8.97
N ASN A 392 0.20 -0.96 8.93
CA ASN A 392 -0.98 -0.39 8.28
C ASN A 392 -0.79 -0.10 6.78
N SER A 393 0.45 -0.09 6.27
CA SER A 393 0.72 0.23 4.87
C SER A 393 0.31 -0.89 3.89
N ILE A 394 0.37 -0.59 2.61
CA ILE A 394 0.18 -1.53 1.50
C ILE A 394 1.56 -1.97 1.00
N VAL A 395 1.70 -3.24 0.61
CA VAL A 395 2.98 -3.73 0.07
C VAL A 395 3.18 -3.11 -1.32
N VAL A 396 4.22 -2.29 -1.45
CA VAL A 396 4.50 -1.47 -2.64
C VAL A 396 4.59 -2.34 -3.89
N ASN A 397 5.27 -3.48 -3.82
CA ASN A 397 5.42 -4.38 -4.97
C ASN A 397 4.08 -4.91 -5.51
N VAL A 398 3.06 -5.08 -4.66
CA VAL A 398 1.73 -5.49 -5.13
C VAL A 398 1.07 -4.35 -5.91
N LEU A 399 1.21 -3.12 -5.43
CA LEU A 399 0.73 -1.93 -6.14
C LEU A 399 1.46 -1.73 -7.47
N GLU A 400 2.78 -1.98 -7.53
CA GLU A 400 3.53 -1.90 -8.79
C GLU A 400 2.94 -2.84 -9.86
N HIS A 401 2.62 -4.08 -9.49
CA HIS A 401 2.03 -5.04 -10.43
C HIS A 401 0.59 -4.65 -10.82
N ILE A 402 -0.21 -4.13 -9.89
CA ILE A 402 -1.55 -3.59 -10.21
C ILE A 402 -1.42 -2.40 -11.16
N LEU A 403 -0.51 -1.46 -10.90
CA LEU A 403 -0.25 -0.29 -11.74
C LEU A 403 0.20 -0.68 -13.14
N GLN A 404 1.07 -1.70 -13.28
CA GLN A 404 1.45 -2.23 -14.59
C GLN A 404 0.23 -2.73 -15.37
N SER A 405 -0.67 -3.48 -14.71
CA SER A 405 -1.92 -3.92 -15.33
C SER A 405 -2.86 -2.75 -15.69
N ILE A 406 -2.94 -1.71 -14.86
CA ILE A 406 -3.73 -0.51 -15.13
C ILE A 406 -3.14 0.26 -16.32
N ILE A 407 -1.83 0.52 -16.32
CA ILE A 407 -1.15 1.23 -17.41
C ILE A 407 -1.32 0.49 -18.74
N ALA A 408 -1.30 -0.85 -18.70
CA ALA A 408 -1.52 -1.68 -19.88
C ALA A 408 -2.91 -1.53 -20.51
N THR A 409 -3.89 -0.93 -19.81
CA THR A 409 -5.21 -0.61 -20.39
C THR A 409 -5.20 0.63 -21.28
N ASN A 410 -4.07 1.36 -21.32
CA ASN A 410 -3.89 2.65 -21.98
C ASN A 410 -4.64 3.84 -21.33
N VAL A 411 -5.21 3.67 -20.13
CA VAL A 411 -5.98 4.72 -19.43
C VAL A 411 -5.21 6.03 -19.19
N PHE A 412 -3.88 5.97 -19.11
CA PHE A 412 -3.01 7.14 -18.90
C PHE A 412 -2.21 7.54 -20.14
N LYS A 413 -2.60 7.10 -21.34
CA LYS A 413 -2.01 7.64 -22.57
C LYS A 413 -2.50 9.07 -22.81
N GLY A 414 -1.61 9.91 -23.34
CA GLY A 414 -2.01 11.21 -23.90
C GLY A 414 -2.62 11.03 -25.27
N ASP A 415 -3.46 11.99 -25.68
CA ASP A 415 -3.85 12.12 -27.08
C ASP A 415 -2.59 12.39 -27.92
N LEU A 416 -2.38 11.59 -28.96
CA LEU A 416 -1.24 11.71 -29.88
C LEU A 416 -1.34 12.91 -30.81
#